data_AF-A0A3Q9BR48-F1
#
_entry.id   AF-A0A3Q9BR48-F1
#
_cell.length_a   1.000
_cell.length_b   1.000
_cell.length_c   1.000
_cell.angle_alpha   90.00
_cell.angle_beta   90.00
_cell.angle_gamma   90.00
#
_symmetry.space_group_name_H-M   'P 1'
#
loop_
_entity.id
_entity.type
_entity.pdbx_description
1 polymer ?
#
loop_
_entity_poly.entity_id
_entity_poly.type
_entity_poly.pdbx_seq_one_letter_code
_entity_poly.pdbx_strand_id
1 'polypeptide(L)'
;MKLFKKLALAAALSSFAMAASAMSTIDDSDLSQVSGQDGVSIAANLNINIGSFVYTDTDATGGSISHNNISITGSLAATIDIINNATFVTEAQGAGSVLGVIGGAGAPAFMPTGDVVKIAVPQITVAAGHELNMSVASIKMGHSTASFGSTALNDIKLQGTTAYIWAH
;
A
#
# COMPACT_ATOMS: atom_id res chain seq x y z
N MET A 1 13.36 -69.97 -23.01
CA MET A 1 13.86 -68.61 -22.68
C MET A 1 13.00 -67.45 -23.20
N LYS A 2 12.30 -67.58 -24.35
CA LYS A 2 11.52 -66.47 -24.93
C LYS A 2 10.25 -66.12 -24.14
N LEU A 3 9.61 -67.10 -23.49
CA LEU A 3 8.36 -66.91 -22.74
C LEU A 3 8.57 -66.18 -21.40
N PHE A 4 9.60 -66.58 -20.64
CA PHE A 4 9.98 -65.91 -19.38
C PHE A 4 10.38 -64.44 -19.58
N LYS A 5 11.10 -64.11 -20.67
CA LYS A 5 11.47 -62.72 -20.99
C LYS A 5 10.26 -61.85 -21.36
N LYS A 6 9.24 -62.43 -22.00
CA LYS A 6 7.98 -61.74 -22.32
C LYS A 6 7.12 -61.52 -21.07
N LEU A 7 7.08 -62.49 -20.16
CA LEU A 7 6.35 -62.38 -18.90
C LEU A 7 6.99 -61.35 -17.95
N ALA A 8 8.32 -61.32 -17.87
CA ALA A 8 9.05 -60.31 -17.11
C ALA A 8 8.85 -58.89 -17.69
N LEU A 9 8.80 -58.77 -19.02
CA LEU A 9 8.51 -57.49 -19.69
C LEU A 9 7.06 -57.06 -19.46
N ALA A 10 6.09 -57.97 -19.54
CA ALA A 10 4.69 -57.69 -19.24
C ALA A 10 4.49 -57.26 -17.78
N ALA A 11 5.13 -57.96 -16.83
CA ALA A 11 5.10 -57.62 -15.40
C ALA A 11 5.73 -56.24 -15.13
N ALA A 12 6.84 -55.93 -15.79
CA ALA A 12 7.47 -54.61 -15.73
C ALA A 12 6.55 -53.52 -16.30
N LEU A 13 5.96 -53.71 -17.49
CA LEU A 13 5.04 -52.72 -18.08
C LEU A 13 3.76 -52.53 -17.24
N SER A 14 3.23 -53.59 -16.61
CA SER A 14 2.07 -53.46 -15.72
C SER A 14 2.38 -52.72 -14.41
N SER A 15 3.64 -52.71 -13.95
CA SER A 15 4.05 -51.87 -12.82
C SER A 15 4.23 -50.38 -13.18
N PHE A 16 4.41 -50.04 -14.46
CA PHE A 16 4.45 -48.65 -14.94
C PHE A 16 3.06 -48.07 -15.25
N ALA A 17 2.08 -48.92 -15.56
CA ALA A 17 0.70 -48.47 -15.88
C ALA A 17 -0.08 -47.95 -14.67
N MET A 18 0.42 -48.15 -13.45
CA MET A 18 -0.19 -47.62 -12.21
C MET A 18 0.37 -46.26 -11.79
N ALA A 19 1.32 -45.70 -12.54
CA ALA A 19 1.66 -44.29 -12.47
C ALA A 19 0.73 -43.48 -13.39
N ALA A 20 -0.58 -43.69 -13.27
CA ALA A 20 -1.51 -42.65 -13.63
C ALA A 20 -1.24 -41.54 -12.62
N SER A 21 -0.48 -40.54 -13.05
CA SER A 21 -0.33 -39.26 -12.37
C SER A 21 -1.73 -38.72 -12.13
N ALA A 22 -2.29 -39.08 -10.97
CA ALA A 22 -3.52 -38.54 -10.47
C ALA A 22 -3.26 -37.05 -10.34
N MET A 23 -3.81 -36.27 -11.27
CA MET A 23 -4.07 -34.87 -11.03
C MET A 23 -4.99 -34.86 -9.81
N SER A 24 -4.44 -34.70 -8.61
CA SER A 24 -5.24 -34.52 -7.42
C SER A 24 -6.13 -33.32 -7.70
N THR A 25 -7.45 -33.51 -7.66
CA THR A 25 -8.39 -32.40 -7.76
C THR A 25 -8.04 -31.44 -6.64
N ILE A 26 -7.50 -30.27 -7.01
CA ILE A 26 -7.24 -29.20 -6.05
C ILE A 26 -8.61 -28.83 -5.50
N ASP A 27 -8.77 -28.94 -4.18
CA ASP A 27 -10.01 -28.56 -3.50
C ASP A 27 -10.22 -27.05 -3.66
N ASP A 28 -11.45 -26.59 -3.78
CA ASP A 28 -11.74 -25.17 -3.97
C ASP A 28 -11.30 -24.36 -2.73
N SER A 29 -11.17 -25.02 -1.57
CA SER A 29 -10.56 -24.46 -0.35
C SER A 29 -9.05 -24.20 -0.47
N ASP A 30 -8.34 -24.99 -1.29
CA ASP A 30 -6.92 -24.81 -1.57
C ASP A 30 -6.73 -23.76 -2.68
N LEU A 31 -7.64 -23.70 -3.66
CA LEU A 31 -7.68 -22.63 -4.68
C LEU A 31 -8.12 -21.28 -4.11
N SER A 32 -8.99 -21.26 -3.09
CA SER A 32 -9.37 -20.06 -2.35
C SER A 32 -8.17 -19.43 -1.63
N GLN A 33 -7.14 -20.21 -1.28
CA GLN A 33 -5.89 -19.67 -0.75
C GLN A 33 -5.02 -19.04 -1.85
N VAL A 34 -5.09 -19.53 -3.09
CA VAL A 34 -4.23 -19.04 -4.19
C VAL A 34 -4.84 -17.82 -4.91
N SER A 35 -6.14 -17.59 -4.81
CA SER A 35 -6.87 -16.58 -5.59
C SER A 35 -6.91 -15.14 -5.00
N GLY A 36 -6.23 -14.84 -3.89
CA GLY A 36 -6.35 -13.49 -3.29
C GLY A 36 -5.30 -13.05 -2.28
N GLN A 37 -4.18 -13.78 -2.13
CA GLN A 37 -3.23 -13.53 -1.04
C GLN A 37 -2.01 -12.67 -1.40
N ASP A 38 -1.72 -12.42 -2.68
CA ASP A 38 -0.58 -11.57 -3.05
C ASP A 38 -1.03 -10.10 -3.08
N GLY A 39 -0.94 -9.46 -1.91
CA GLY A 39 -1.06 -8.01 -1.80
C GLY A 39 -0.12 -7.30 -2.78
N VAL A 40 -0.50 -6.11 -3.22
CA VAL A 40 0.27 -5.32 -4.19
C VAL A 40 1.26 -4.43 -3.43
N SER A 41 2.55 -4.54 -3.73
CA SER A 41 3.56 -3.60 -3.27
C SER A 41 3.81 -2.51 -4.31
N ILE A 42 3.72 -1.26 -3.89
CA ILE A 42 3.97 -0.08 -4.70
C ILE A 42 5.15 0.67 -4.09
N ALA A 43 6.16 0.96 -4.90
CA ALA A 43 7.27 1.82 -4.51
C ALA A 43 7.46 2.91 -5.56
N ALA A 44 7.71 4.14 -5.11
CA ALA A 44 7.88 5.30 -5.96
C ALA A 44 9.06 6.13 -5.49
N ASN A 45 9.86 6.61 -6.45
CA ASN A 45 10.75 7.75 -6.25
C ASN A 45 9.97 9.00 -6.68
N LEU A 46 9.60 9.82 -5.71
CA LEU A 46 8.86 11.04 -5.94
C LEU A 46 9.80 12.13 -6.46
N ASN A 47 9.37 12.78 -7.54
CA ASN A 47 10.00 13.97 -8.08
C ASN A 47 8.89 14.93 -8.55
N ILE A 48 8.29 15.62 -7.58
CA ILE A 48 7.17 16.52 -7.81
C ILE A 48 7.69 17.95 -7.75
N ASN A 49 7.50 18.70 -8.83
CA ASN A 49 7.82 20.12 -8.90
C ASN A 49 6.55 20.92 -9.14
N ILE A 50 6.22 21.79 -8.20
CA ILE A 50 5.10 22.72 -8.30
C ILE A 50 5.70 24.11 -8.52
N GLY A 51 5.36 24.74 -9.65
CA GLY A 51 5.92 26.05 -10.02
C GLY A 51 5.63 27.12 -8.97
N SER A 52 4.36 27.25 -8.58
CA SER A 52 3.96 28.11 -7.48
C SER A 52 2.59 27.75 -6.91
N PHE A 53 2.42 27.95 -5.61
CA PHE A 53 1.12 28.09 -4.97
C PHE A 53 0.88 29.58 -4.69
N VAL A 54 -0.23 30.13 -5.17
CA VAL A 54 -0.55 31.55 -5.00
C VAL A 54 -1.89 31.68 -4.28
N TYR A 55 -1.86 32.31 -3.11
CA TYR A 55 -3.06 32.85 -2.50
C TYR A 55 -3.30 34.26 -3.05
N THR A 56 -4.47 34.50 -3.60
CA THR A 56 -4.89 35.80 -4.12
C THR A 56 -6.12 36.25 -3.36
N ASP A 57 -6.01 37.37 -2.66
CA ASP A 57 -7.16 38.09 -2.15
C ASP A 57 -7.85 38.80 -3.32
N THR A 58 -9.16 38.61 -3.41
CA THR A 58 -9.97 39.08 -4.56
C THR A 58 -10.74 40.36 -4.27
N ASP A 59 -10.56 40.94 -3.08
CA ASP A 59 -11.13 42.24 -2.76
C ASP A 59 -10.45 43.38 -3.53
N ALA A 60 -11.07 44.57 -3.52
CA ALA A 60 -10.60 45.72 -4.30
C ALA A 60 -9.24 46.28 -3.84
N THR A 61 -8.78 45.89 -2.65
CA THR A 61 -7.51 46.28 -2.01
C THR A 61 -6.59 45.08 -1.79
N GLY A 62 -6.91 43.95 -2.43
CA GLY A 62 -6.42 42.64 -2.06
C GLY A 62 -4.93 42.46 -2.35
N GLY A 63 -4.25 41.77 -1.44
CA GLY A 63 -2.87 41.32 -1.62
C GLY A 63 -2.80 39.92 -2.23
N SER A 64 -1.59 39.48 -2.55
CA SER A 64 -1.34 38.06 -2.81
C SER A 64 -0.08 37.59 -2.10
N ILE A 65 0.03 36.29 -1.88
CA ILE A 65 1.22 35.63 -1.37
C ILE A 65 1.50 34.44 -2.28
N SER A 66 2.73 34.33 -2.76
CA SER A 66 3.19 33.24 -3.61
C SER A 66 4.29 32.43 -2.93
N HIS A 67 4.14 31.11 -2.98
CA HIS A 67 5.13 30.12 -2.58
C HIS A 67 5.69 29.53 -3.88
N ASN A 68 6.95 29.78 -4.17
CA ASN A 68 7.54 29.52 -5.48
C ASN A 68 8.54 28.37 -5.42
N ASN A 69 8.57 27.61 -6.52
CA ASN A 69 9.46 26.47 -6.74
C ASN A 69 9.36 25.47 -5.59
N ILE A 70 8.16 24.94 -5.40
CA ILE A 70 7.89 23.94 -4.37
C ILE A 70 8.34 22.59 -4.91
N SER A 71 9.12 21.86 -4.12
CA SER A 71 9.64 20.54 -4.48
C SER A 71 9.22 19.53 -3.44
N ILE A 72 8.75 18.36 -3.88
CA ILE A 72 8.53 17.19 -3.03
C ILE A 72 9.29 16.03 -3.64
N THR A 73 10.27 15.52 -2.91
CA THR A 73 11.20 14.51 -3.41
C THR A 73 11.43 13.42 -2.38
N GLY A 74 11.78 12.22 -2.83
CA GLY A 74 12.16 11.12 -1.95
C GLY A 74 11.34 9.86 -2.21
N SER A 75 11.61 8.84 -1.43
CA SER A 75 11.01 7.52 -1.64
C SER A 75 9.73 7.33 -0.83
N LEU A 76 8.71 6.76 -1.47
CA LEU A 76 7.49 6.29 -0.83
C LEU A 76 7.28 4.80 -1.18
N ALA A 77 6.89 4.00 -0.19
CA ALA A 77 6.44 2.64 -0.39
C ALA A 77 5.08 2.45 0.27
N ALA A 78 4.21 1.67 -0.35
CA ALA A 78 2.92 1.28 0.20
C ALA A 78 2.60 -0.16 -0.20
N THR A 79 1.96 -0.89 0.70
CA THR A 79 1.39 -2.21 0.44
C THR A 79 -0.12 -2.08 0.44
N ILE A 80 -0.78 -2.74 -0.50
CA ILE A 80 -2.23 -2.85 -0.57
C ILE A 80 -2.59 -4.31 -0.37
N ASP A 81 -3.42 -4.59 0.62
CA ASP A 81 -3.82 -5.94 0.99
C ASP A 81 -5.32 -6.01 1.28
N ILE A 82 -5.91 -7.19 1.15
CA ILE A 82 -7.29 -7.46 1.54
C ILE A 82 -7.28 -8.21 2.87
N ILE A 83 -7.78 -7.56 3.91
CA ILE A 83 -7.89 -8.15 5.24
C ILE A 83 -9.34 -8.51 5.54
N ASN A 84 -9.54 -9.61 6.26
CA ASN A 84 -10.87 -9.98 6.74
C ASN A 84 -11.34 -9.05 7.88
N ASN A 85 -12.64 -9.11 8.15
CA ASN A 85 -13.30 -8.31 9.18
C ASN A 85 -12.69 -8.51 10.58
N ALA A 86 -12.33 -9.75 10.95
CA ALA A 86 -11.76 -10.02 12.28
C ALA A 86 -10.39 -9.33 12.50
N THR A 87 -9.53 -9.33 11.47
CA THR A 87 -8.27 -8.59 11.47
C THR A 87 -8.53 -7.10 11.58
N PHE A 88 -9.47 -6.56 10.78
CA PHE A 88 -9.83 -5.14 10.87
C PHE A 88 -10.34 -4.75 12.26
N VAL A 89 -11.23 -5.54 12.88
CA VAL A 89 -11.75 -5.27 14.23
C VAL A 89 -10.63 -5.19 15.26
N THR A 90 -9.61 -6.06 15.14
CA THR A 90 -8.44 -6.03 16.01
C THR A 90 -7.62 -4.76 15.80
N GLU A 91 -7.39 -4.36 14.55
CA GLU A 91 -6.64 -3.13 14.23
C GLU A 91 -7.43 -1.85 14.55
N ALA A 92 -8.76 -1.90 14.52
CA ALA A 92 -9.62 -0.77 14.84
C ALA A 92 -9.82 -0.59 16.35
N GLN A 93 -10.10 -1.67 17.09
CA GLN A 93 -10.60 -1.63 18.48
C GLN A 93 -9.82 -2.51 19.47
N GLY A 94 -8.86 -3.31 19.02
CA GLY A 94 -8.09 -4.23 19.88
C GLY A 94 -7.11 -3.52 20.83
N ALA A 95 -6.53 -4.29 21.76
CA ALA A 95 -5.43 -3.80 22.58
C ALA A 95 -4.23 -3.44 21.68
N GLY A 96 -3.86 -2.16 21.63
CA GLY A 96 -2.85 -1.67 20.67
C GLY A 96 -3.41 -1.38 19.27
N SER A 97 -4.72 -1.11 19.16
CA SER A 97 -5.37 -0.71 17.91
C SER A 97 -4.61 0.40 17.19
N VAL A 98 -4.51 0.28 15.87
CA VAL A 98 -3.91 1.28 15.01
C VAL A 98 -4.82 2.50 14.85
N LEU A 99 -6.15 2.30 14.80
CA LEU A 99 -7.13 3.39 14.61
C LEU A 99 -7.65 4.01 15.92
N GLY A 100 -7.45 3.37 17.07
CA GLY A 100 -7.86 3.92 18.37
C GLY A 100 -9.37 4.01 18.58
N VAL A 101 -10.16 3.16 17.92
CA VAL A 101 -11.62 3.17 18.08
C VAL A 101 -11.98 2.55 19.42
N ILE A 102 -12.61 3.35 20.30
CA ILE A 102 -12.97 2.96 21.67
C ILE A 102 -14.49 2.71 21.86
N GLY A 103 -15.26 2.71 20.77
CA GLY A 103 -16.72 2.52 20.76
C GLY A 103 -17.52 3.79 20.46
N GLY A 104 -18.83 3.76 20.75
CA GLY A 104 -19.78 4.85 20.51
C GLY A 104 -21.03 4.40 19.74
N ALA A 105 -22.08 5.22 19.73
CA ALA A 105 -23.36 4.87 19.08
C ALA A 105 -23.24 4.61 17.57
N GLY A 106 -22.25 5.22 16.90
CA GLY A 106 -21.96 5.01 15.48
C GLY A 106 -21.02 3.83 15.18
N ALA A 107 -20.42 3.20 16.21
CA ALA A 107 -19.45 2.13 15.99
C ALA A 107 -20.02 0.93 15.21
N PRO A 108 -21.27 0.47 15.45
CA PRO A 108 -21.84 -0.63 14.67
C PRO A 108 -21.94 -0.33 13.16
N ALA A 109 -22.25 0.93 12.80
CA ALA A 109 -22.32 1.34 11.39
C ALA A 109 -20.94 1.59 10.77
N PHE A 110 -19.95 1.91 11.60
CA PHE A 110 -18.56 2.09 11.17
C PHE A 110 -17.89 0.75 10.86
N MET A 111 -18.23 -0.33 11.56
CA MET A 111 -17.64 -1.65 11.33
C MET A 111 -18.00 -2.22 9.94
N PRO A 112 -17.04 -2.79 9.20
CA PRO A 112 -17.31 -3.45 7.94
C PRO A 112 -18.15 -4.71 8.17
N THR A 113 -18.95 -5.08 7.17
CA THR A 113 -19.63 -6.39 7.15
C THR A 113 -18.77 -7.46 6.46
N GLY A 114 -17.88 -7.05 5.55
CA GLY A 114 -17.03 -7.95 4.76
C GLY A 114 -15.54 -7.60 4.83
N ASP A 115 -14.83 -7.93 3.76
CA ASP A 115 -13.40 -7.67 3.63
C ASP A 115 -13.09 -6.17 3.51
N VAL A 116 -11.90 -5.80 3.95
CA VAL A 116 -11.40 -4.43 3.98
C VAL A 116 -10.12 -4.34 3.18
N VAL A 117 -10.00 -3.32 2.34
CA VAL A 117 -8.73 -2.99 1.70
C VAL A 117 -7.88 -2.22 2.71
N LYS A 118 -6.71 -2.75 3.05
CA LYS A 118 -5.70 -2.08 3.87
C LYS A 118 -4.60 -1.53 2.98
N ILE A 119 -4.31 -0.24 3.14
CA ILE A 119 -3.13 0.41 2.56
C ILE A 119 -2.17 0.70 3.71
N ALA A 120 -0.93 0.22 3.66
CA ALA A 120 0.05 0.44 4.71
C ALA A 120 1.37 0.95 4.15
N VAL A 121 1.97 1.94 4.80
CA VAL A 121 3.34 2.37 4.53
C VAL A 121 4.26 1.57 5.46
N PRO A 122 5.07 0.63 4.94
CA PRO A 122 5.86 -0.25 5.78
C PRO A 122 6.97 0.50 6.51
N GLN A 123 7.36 -0.02 7.68
CA GLN A 123 8.48 0.47 8.49
C GLN A 123 9.81 0.00 7.88
N ILE A 124 10.25 0.70 6.84
CA ILE A 124 11.52 0.44 6.17
C ILE A 124 12.49 1.60 6.36
N THR A 125 13.77 1.27 6.42
CA THR A 125 14.85 2.27 6.43
C THR A 125 15.15 2.70 5.00
N VAL A 126 15.18 4.01 4.76
CA VAL A 126 15.62 4.61 3.49
C VAL A 126 17.06 5.12 3.63
N ALA A 127 17.84 5.03 2.55
CA ALA A 127 19.21 5.54 2.53
C ALA A 127 19.23 7.08 2.54
N ALA A 128 20.34 7.65 2.99
CA ALA A 128 20.56 9.09 3.00
C ALA A 128 20.41 9.69 1.59
N GLY A 129 19.65 10.78 1.47
CA GLY A 129 19.31 11.42 0.20
C GLY A 129 18.05 10.88 -0.48
N HIS A 130 17.42 9.85 0.08
CA HIS A 130 16.16 9.29 -0.40
C HIS A 130 14.99 9.51 0.57
N GLU A 131 15.20 10.28 1.63
CA GLU A 131 14.13 10.67 2.54
C GLU A 131 13.08 11.51 1.82
N LEU A 132 11.83 11.38 2.26
CA LEU A 132 10.78 12.26 1.80
C LEU A 132 11.02 13.66 2.35
N ASN A 133 11.17 14.63 1.45
CA ASN A 133 11.44 16.02 1.78
C ASN A 133 10.48 16.92 0.99
N MET A 134 10.11 18.05 1.59
CA MET A 134 9.38 19.12 0.93
C MET A 134 10.12 20.45 1.12
N SER A 135 10.22 21.26 0.08
CA SER A 135 10.80 22.60 0.17
C SER A 135 10.00 23.65 -0.60
N VAL A 136 10.11 24.90 -0.17
CA VAL A 136 9.64 26.10 -0.85
C VAL A 136 10.83 27.03 -0.99
N ALA A 137 11.23 27.35 -2.21
CA ALA A 137 12.45 28.12 -2.44
C ALA A 137 12.29 29.62 -2.11
N SER A 138 11.10 30.19 -2.35
CA SER A 138 10.85 31.59 -1.99
C SER A 138 9.37 31.89 -1.72
N ILE A 139 9.12 32.77 -0.75
CA ILE A 139 7.78 33.27 -0.43
C ILE A 139 7.74 34.77 -0.72
N LYS A 140 6.83 35.24 -1.58
CA LYS A 140 6.77 36.65 -2.02
C LYS A 140 5.37 37.23 -1.89
N MET A 141 5.27 38.52 -1.60
CA MET A 141 4.02 39.27 -1.74
C MET A 141 3.70 39.57 -3.20
N GLY A 142 2.41 39.72 -3.48
CA GLY A 142 1.90 40.31 -4.71
C GLY A 142 2.55 41.65 -5.00
N HIS A 143 3.03 41.81 -6.23
CA HIS A 143 3.71 43.03 -6.72
C HIS A 143 5.09 43.29 -6.11
N SER A 144 5.71 42.29 -5.44
CA SER A 144 7.10 42.36 -4.99
C SER A 144 7.95 41.27 -5.62
N THR A 145 9.19 41.61 -5.97
CA THR A 145 10.21 40.64 -6.38
C THR A 145 11.00 40.08 -5.19
N ALA A 146 10.90 40.74 -4.02
CA ALA A 146 11.59 40.35 -2.80
C ALA A 146 10.91 39.15 -2.12
N SER A 147 11.74 38.28 -1.54
CA SER A 147 11.31 37.08 -0.80
C SER A 147 11.40 37.31 0.71
N PHE A 148 10.45 36.74 1.46
CA PHE A 148 10.52 36.62 2.92
C PHE A 148 11.46 35.50 3.38
N GLY A 149 11.89 34.63 2.46
CA GLY A 149 12.75 33.49 2.76
C GLY A 149 12.22 32.20 2.15
N SER A 150 12.72 31.08 2.64
CA SER A 150 12.39 29.72 2.23
C SER A 150 11.96 28.88 3.43
N THR A 151 11.29 27.77 3.15
CA THR A 151 10.89 26.79 4.17
C THR A 151 11.18 25.39 3.69
N ALA A 152 11.56 24.48 4.60
CA ALA A 152 11.76 23.07 4.28
C ALA A 152 11.22 22.18 5.40
N LEU A 153 10.60 21.07 5.00
CA LEU A 153 10.25 19.94 5.84
C LEU A 153 11.16 18.79 5.42
N ASN A 154 12.09 18.44 6.30
CA ASN A 154 13.09 17.41 6.01
C ASN A 154 12.75 16.11 6.74
N ASP A 155 13.04 15.00 6.09
CA ASP A 155 12.88 13.66 6.62
C ASP A 155 11.46 13.37 7.14
N ILE A 156 10.47 13.60 6.29
CA ILE A 156 9.07 13.31 6.56
C ILE A 156 8.89 11.79 6.66
N LYS A 157 8.69 11.29 7.89
CA LYS A 157 8.42 9.89 8.15
C LYS A 157 6.92 9.60 7.99
N LEU A 158 6.58 8.81 6.97
CA LEU A 158 5.23 8.27 6.78
C LEU A 158 5.13 6.79 7.16
N GLN A 159 6.25 6.17 7.53
CA GLN A 159 6.29 4.76 7.89
C GLN A 159 5.35 4.48 9.07
N GLY A 160 4.60 3.38 8.99
CA GLY A 160 3.59 2.98 9.97
C GLY A 160 2.21 3.58 9.73
N THR A 161 2.07 4.48 8.76
CA THR A 161 0.75 4.97 8.35
C THR A 161 -0.05 3.82 7.75
N THR A 162 -1.31 3.70 8.17
CA THR A 162 -2.27 2.77 7.57
C THR A 162 -3.55 3.50 7.21
N ALA A 163 -4.22 3.05 6.16
CA ALA A 163 -5.53 3.50 5.73
C ALA A 163 -6.36 2.26 5.37
N TYR A 164 -7.67 2.37 5.55
CA TYR A 164 -8.61 1.27 5.38
C TYR A 164 -9.78 1.73 4.52
N ILE A 165 -10.25 0.87 3.62
CA ILE A 165 -11.37 1.16 2.73
C ILE A 165 -12.32 -0.04 2.75
N TRP A 166 -13.60 0.21 3.02
CA TRP A 166 -14.65 -0.80 2.99
C TRP A 166 -15.98 -0.17 2.58
N ALA A 167 -16.92 -1.02 2.17
CA ALA A 167 -18.29 -0.63 1.87
C ALA A 167 -19.17 -0.67 3.13
N HIS A 168 -20.15 0.24 3.22
CA HIS A 168 -21.16 0.31 4.27
C HIS A 168 -22.52 -0.20 3.75
#